data_AF-Q2HT30-F1
#
_entry.id   AF-Q2HT30-F1
#
_cell.length_a   1.000
_cell.length_b   1.000
_cell.length_c   1.000
_cell.angle_alpha   90.00
_cell.angle_beta   90.00
_cell.angle_gamma   90.00
#
_symmetry.space_group_name_H-M   'P 1'
#
loop_
_entity.id
_entity.type
_entity.pdbx_description
1 polymer ?
#
loop_
_entity_poly.entity_id
_entity_poly.type
_entity_poly.pdbx_seq_one_letter_code
_entity_poly.pdbx_strand_id
1 'polypeptide(L)' 'MARMPRSSHLFQTIIWFVAAWVIWKERNNRVFQETVATSFMLIEKVKLNSFLWLKSKHLSFSYNYHDWWKHSLSCMGIIV' A
#
# COMPACT_ATOMS: atom_id res chain seq x y z
N MET A 1 21.18 11.14 11.15
CA MET A 1 20.38 10.00 10.62
C MET A 1 19.18 9.80 11.54
N ALA A 2 18.01 10.30 11.16
CA ALA A 2 16.80 10.16 11.97
C ALA A 2 16.37 8.69 11.98
N ARG A 3 16.39 8.06 13.16
CA ARG A 3 15.90 6.69 13.36
C ARG A 3 14.37 6.73 13.17
N MET A 4 13.88 6.17 12.07
CA MET A 4 12.43 6.10 11.83
C MET A 4 11.76 5.30 12.96
N PRO A 5 10.55 5.71 13.41
CA PRO A 5 9.78 4.96 14.39
C PRO A 5 9.53 3.52 13.93
N ARG A 6 9.49 2.57 14.87
CA ARG A 6 9.28 1.13 14.61
C ARG A 6 7.97 0.85 13.84
N SER A 7 6.95 1.68 14.04
CA SER A 7 5.68 1.63 13.32
C SER A 7 5.84 1.98 11.84
N SER A 8 6.60 3.04 11.52
CA SER A 8 6.84 3.49 10.14
C SER A 8 7.52 2.42 9.28
N HIS A 9 8.44 1.64 9.87
CA HIS A 9 9.07 0.50 9.18
C HIS A 9 8.05 -0.60 8.83
N LEU A 10 7.08 -0.87 9.71
CA LEU A 10 6.06 -1.89 9.49
C LEU A 10 5.07 -1.45 8.40
N PHE A 11 4.64 -0.19 8.41
CA PHE A 11 3.84 0.38 7.33
C PHE A 11 4.56 0.29 5.98
N GLN A 12 5.82 0.69 5.93
CA GLN A 12 6.63 0.65 4.71
C GLN A 12 6.80 -0.79 4.19
N THR A 13 7.02 -1.75 5.10
CA THR A 13 7.11 -3.18 4.76
C THR A 13 5.80 -3.68 4.15
N ILE A 14 4.65 -3.29 4.71
CA ILE A 14 3.33 -3.68 4.18
C ILE A 14 3.09 -3.09 2.80
N ILE A 15 3.41 -1.80 2.59
CA ILE A 15 3.27 -1.16 1.27
C ILE A 15 4.13 -1.88 0.24
N TRP A 16 5.39 -2.16 0.55
CA TRP A 16 6.30 -2.88 -0.35
C TRP A 16 5.80 -4.28 -0.67
N PHE A 17 5.34 -5.02 0.34
CA PHE A 17 4.80 -6.35 0.16
C PHE A 17 3.56 -6.35 -0.75
N VAL A 18 2.63 -5.42 -0.50
CA VAL A 18 1.43 -5.25 -1.33
C VAL A 18 1.79 -4.83 -2.76
N ALA A 19 2.75 -3.93 -2.93
CA ALA A 19 3.22 -3.52 -4.25
C ALA A 19 3.80 -4.69 -5.04
N ALA A 20 4.71 -5.45 -4.44
CA ALA A 20 5.30 -6.64 -5.05
C ALA A 20 4.22 -7.69 -5.40
N TRP A 21 3.27 -7.93 -4.50
CA TRP A 21 2.15 -8.84 -4.72
C TRP A 21 1.25 -8.41 -5.88
N VAL A 22 0.84 -7.14 -5.94
CA VAL A 22 -0.03 -6.63 -7.02
C VAL A 22 0.67 -6.71 -8.37
N ILE A 23 1.96 -6.33 -8.42
CA ILE A 23 2.75 -6.41 -9.66
C ILE A 23 2.90 -7.86 -10.10
N TRP A 24 3.24 -8.77 -9.19
CA TRP A 24 3.36 -10.20 -9.49
C TRP A 24 2.03 -10.77 -10.01
N LYS A 25 0.92 -10.44 -9.36
CA LYS A 25 -0.42 -10.89 -9.75
C LYS A 25 -0.81 -10.38 -11.13
N GLU A 26 -0.55 -9.11 -11.42
CA GLU A 26 -0.81 -8.55 -12.76
C GLU A 26 0.06 -9.21 -13.83
N ARG A 27 1.34 -9.45 -13.55
CA ARG A 27 2.22 -10.15 -14.49
C ARG A 27 1.70 -11.55 -14.81
N ASN A 28 1.21 -12.28 -13.81
CA ASN A 28 0.59 -13.58 -14.04
C ASN A 28 -0.72 -13.46 -14.84
N ASN A 29 -1.58 -12.51 -14.48
CA ASN A 29 -2.83 -12.31 -15.22
C ASN A 29 -2.58 -11.93 -16.69
N ARG A 30 -1.52 -11.17 -16.98
CA ARG A 30 -1.11 -10.88 -18.36
C ARG A 30 -0.72 -12.14 -19.13
N VAL A 31 -0.02 -13.07 -18.49
CA VAL A 31 0.41 -14.32 -19.11
C VAL A 31 -0.75 -15.29 -19.33
N PHE A 32 -1.68 -15.38 -18.36
CA PHE A 32 -2.74 -16.41 -18.38
C PHE A 32 -4.10 -15.90 -18.86
N GLN A 33 -4.34 -14.59 -18.84
CA GLN A 33 -5.67 -13.98 -19.06
C GLN A 33 -5.61 -12.73 -19.97
N GLU A 34 -4.43 -12.43 -20.57
CA GLU A 34 -4.22 -11.30 -21.49
C GLU A 34 -4.70 -9.93 -20.96
N THR A 35 -4.64 -9.71 -19.64
CA THR A 35 -5.18 -8.49 -19.03
C THR A 35 -4.33 -7.26 -19.36
N VAL A 36 -4.97 -6.17 -19.78
CA VAL A 36 -4.29 -4.89 -20.05
C VAL A 36 -4.61 -3.89 -18.93
N ALA A 37 -4.16 -4.15 -17.70
CA ALA A 37 -4.25 -3.12 -16.66
C ALA A 37 -3.14 -2.08 -16.88
N THR A 38 -3.50 -0.79 -16.86
CA THR A 38 -2.54 0.30 -16.94
C THR A 38 -1.77 0.46 -15.63
N SER A 39 -0.60 1.10 -15.69
CA SER A 39 0.20 1.42 -14.49
C SER A 39 -0.60 2.21 -13.46
N PHE A 40 -1.49 3.09 -13.91
CA PHE A 40 -2.39 3.85 -13.03
C PHE A 40 -3.32 2.91 -12.24
N MET A 41 -3.98 1.96 -12.90
CA MET A 41 -4.86 0.99 -12.22
C MET A 41 -4.10 0.11 -11.23
N LEU A 42 -2.83 -0.19 -11.49
CA LEU A 42 -2.00 -0.94 -10.54
C LEU A 42 -1.70 -0.12 -9.29
N ILE A 43 -1.41 1.17 -9.44
CA ILE A 43 -1.16 2.07 -8.30
C ILE A 43 -2.44 2.20 -7.44
N GLU A 44 -3.61 2.35 -8.07
CA GLU A 44 -4.91 2.33 -7.37
C GLU A 44 -5.10 1.03 -6.56
N LYS A 45 -4.82 -0.12 -7.19
CA LYS A 45 -4.89 -1.44 -6.52
C LYS A 45 -3.91 -1.53 -5.35
N VAL A 46 -2.68 -1.03 -5.47
CA VAL A 46 -1.70 -1.05 -4.38
C VAL A 46 -2.17 -0.20 -3.21
N LYS A 47 -2.68 1.01 -3.46
CA LYS A 47 -3.16 1.91 -2.41
C LYS A 47 -4.39 1.33 -1.70
N LEU A 48 -5.32 0.74 -2.43
CA LEU A 48 -6.49 0.07 -1.84
C LEU A 48 -6.10 -1.16 -1.02
N ASN A 49 -5.28 -2.06 -1.58
CA ASN A 49 -4.88 -3.28 -0.88
C ASN A 49 -4.03 -2.98 0.37
N SER A 50 -3.14 -1.99 0.30
CA SER A 50 -2.34 -1.58 1.46
C SER A 50 -3.22 -1.00 2.56
N PHE A 51 -4.18 -0.14 2.22
CA PHE A 51 -5.17 0.36 3.19
C PHE A 51 -5.95 -0.77 3.86
N LEU A 52 -6.49 -1.70 3.08
CA LEU A 52 -7.29 -2.82 3.61
C LEU A 52 -6.46 -3.72 4.53
N TRP A 53 -5.20 -3.99 4.18
CA TRP A 53 -4.27 -4.76 5.01
C TRP A 53 -3.89 -4.04 6.30
N LEU A 54 -3.67 -2.72 6.23
CA LEU A 54 -3.38 -1.93 7.42
C LEU A 54 -4.58 -1.86 8.36
N LYS A 55 -5.78 -1.63 7.82
CA LYS A 55 -7.02 -1.60 8.60
C LYS A 55 -7.34 -2.95 9.23
N SER A 56 -7.01 -4.07 8.59
CA SER A 56 -7.23 -5.41 9.16
C SER A 56 -6.18 -5.80 10.21
N LYS A 57 -4.93 -5.34 10.06
CA LYS A 57 -3.83 -5.67 10.98
C LYS A 57 -3.71 -4.72 12.17
N HIS A 58 -4.16 -3.47 12.03
CA HIS A 58 -4.07 -2.43 13.06
C HIS A 58 -5.45 -1.94 13.47
N LEU A 59 -5.93 -2.43 14.62
CA LEU A 59 -7.17 -1.98 15.25
C LEU A 59 -7.18 -0.47 15.57
N SER A 60 -5.99 0.13 15.76
CA SER A 60 -5.83 1.55 16.03
C SER A 60 -5.70 2.43 14.77
N PHE A 61 -5.81 1.85 13.56
CA PHE A 61 -5.76 2.61 12.32
C PHE A 61 -7.09 3.34 12.08
N SER A 62 -7.18 4.57 12.57
CA SER A 62 -8.40 5.39 12.57
C SER A 62 -8.61 6.21 11.29
N TYR A 63 -7.65 6.21 10.35
CA TYR A 63 -7.74 6.97 9.11
C TYR A 63 -8.73 6.35 8.11
N ASN A 64 -9.47 7.21 7.40
CA ASN A 64 -10.30 6.76 6.29
C ASN A 64 -9.43 6.56 5.02
N TYR A 65 -10.00 5.96 3.98
CA TYR A 65 -9.27 5.67 2.74
C TYR A 65 -8.79 6.95 2.03
N HIS A 66 -9.57 8.03 2.08
CA HIS A 66 -9.25 9.29 1.43
C HIS A 66 -8.08 10.02 2.13
N ASP A 67 -8.00 9.94 3.45
CA ASP A 67 -6.88 10.47 4.24
C ASP A 67 -5.60 9.67 3.94
N TRP A 68 -5.70 8.34 3.90
CA TRP A 68 -4.60 7.47 3.48
C TRP A 68 -4.14 7.78 2.06
N TRP A 69 -5.09 8.04 1.16
CA TRP A 69 -4.82 8.36 -0.23
C TRP A 69 -4.02 9.65 -0.39
N LYS A 70 -4.44 10.71 0.31
CA LYS A 70 -3.83 12.05 0.21
C LYS A 70 -2.57 12.19 1.07
N HIS A 71 -2.53 11.55 2.22
CA HIS A 71 -1.53 11.79 3.26
C HIS A 71 -0.92 10.48 3.79
N SER A 72 -0.58 9.55 2.88
CA SER A 72 -0.03 8.24 3.24
C SER A 72 1.17 8.32 4.20
N LEU A 73 2.13 9.23 3.95
CA LEU A 73 3.30 9.44 4.81
C LEU A 73 2.93 9.95 6.21
N SER A 74 2.02 10.92 6.29
CA SER A 74 1.53 11.44 7.56
C SER A 74 0.75 10.39 8.35
N CYS A 75 -0.06 9.55 7.68
CA CYS A 75 -0.73 8.41 8.30
C CYS A 75 0.25 7.35 8.84
N MET A 76 1.49 7.30 8.33
CA MET A 76 2.57 6.44 8.81
C MET A 76 3.40 7.07 9.95
N GLY A 77 3.00 8.26 10.42
CA GLY A 77 3.73 9.03 11.43
C GLY A 77 5.06 9.60 10.93
N ILE A 78 5.26 9.65 9.61
CA ILE A 78 6.41 10.31 8.98
C ILE A 78 6.01 11.76 8.73
N ILE A 79 6.53 12.67 9.55
CA ILE A 79 6.43 14.11 9.33
C ILE A 79 7.56 14.48 8.38
N VAL A 80 7.21 15.04 7.21
CA VAL A 80 8.16 15.61 6.23
C VAL A 80 8.19 17.12 6.41
#